data_AF-A0A8S1MHE7-F1
#
_entry.id   AF-A0A8S1MHE7-F1
#
_cell.length_a   1.000
_cell.length_b   1.000
_cell.length_c   1.000
_cell.angle_alpha   90.00
_cell.angle_beta   90.00
_cell.angle_gamma   90.00
#
_symmetry.space_group_name_H-M   'P 1'
#
loop_
_entity.id
_entity.type
_entity.pdbx_description
1 polymer ?
#
loop_
_entity_poly.entity_id
_entity_poly.type
_entity_poly.pdbx_seq_one_letter_code
_entity_poly.pdbx_strand_id
1 'polypeptide(L)'
;MNQLQFSQAQSPRESNFDFEEQPQLQDQRIKENILSPSIFNNMKIFAAIYQILLILFNSYVVFDQSSKLSLLYVTILHFLQVVRLAIHNYNNILNDHNCCLEIFWGILSMSYYCCFLFFLDNSNFPIQYPMIMYFVITLAWFIFIVRAYRQNKNEKNVTQLVNLQLYLQFTVFFKLLFISQLMLINFRQINWLKWDWIYIFIIIWAFLTFAIILQIIFIFDLIVKLISILKENDILNKQTLNYQIIVSLWMNLFILSISGLLTFTILSYSIFLSTGRNPFNSMPITLCIFYSFVFTIYTCYFRRTLNKFLMSFQTKIEEDNQNEIIVSEQRFQFSSPSSKRRNRFIKDKNEIFLKLPQFLIKLSQTYFQPFELGEHSKSQKQIQQINEIKQVKRNKTDIDQPKLSNQNSLTEYKAEKDQNCFNCYQNDSCAVYMPCGHGGLCIKCATEWFTEKQECLICRKPVESVVKVIESNSNTVQIVDVVAF
;
A
#
# COMPACT_ATOMS: atom_id res chain seq x y z
N MET A 1 29.77 -49.40 -67.96
CA MET A 1 28.39 -49.03 -67.58
C MET A 1 28.48 -48.17 -66.33
N ASN A 2 28.45 -46.86 -66.50
CA ASN A 2 28.60 -45.87 -65.43
C ASN A 2 27.22 -45.47 -64.93
N GLN A 3 26.90 -45.77 -63.67
CA GLN A 3 25.71 -45.25 -63.00
C GLN A 3 26.08 -43.97 -62.24
N LEU A 4 25.58 -42.85 -62.75
CA LEU A 4 25.54 -41.55 -62.08
C LEU A 4 24.46 -41.56 -61.00
N GLN A 5 24.86 -41.42 -59.74
CA GLN A 5 23.94 -41.14 -58.63
C GLN A 5 23.76 -39.62 -58.50
N PHE A 6 22.52 -39.16 -58.69
CA PHE A 6 22.09 -37.78 -58.46
C PHE A 6 21.93 -37.52 -56.95
N SER A 7 22.61 -36.50 -56.45
CA SER A 7 22.40 -35.91 -55.12
C SER A 7 21.11 -35.09 -55.10
N GLN A 8 20.13 -35.50 -54.30
CA GLN A 8 18.93 -34.71 -54.01
C GLN A 8 19.25 -33.57 -53.02
N ALA A 9 18.86 -32.34 -53.37
CA ALA A 9 18.93 -31.18 -52.50
C ALA A 9 17.88 -31.30 -51.37
N GLN A 10 18.32 -31.22 -50.12
CA GLN A 10 17.43 -31.11 -48.96
C GLN A 10 16.86 -29.70 -48.87
N SER A 11 15.54 -29.59 -48.77
CA SER A 11 14.82 -28.34 -48.59
C SER A 11 15.07 -27.75 -47.19
N PRO A 12 14.99 -26.42 -47.02
CA PRO A 12 15.16 -25.79 -45.73
C PRO A 12 13.95 -26.15 -44.85
N ARG A 13 14.21 -26.80 -43.71
CA ARG A 13 13.23 -26.96 -42.63
C ARG A 13 12.90 -25.57 -42.09
N GLU A 14 11.74 -25.04 -42.45
CA GLU A 14 11.11 -23.94 -41.74
C GLU A 14 10.88 -24.40 -40.29
N SER A 15 11.65 -23.82 -39.37
CA SER A 15 11.41 -23.97 -37.95
C SER A 15 10.18 -23.13 -37.60
N ASN A 16 9.00 -23.76 -37.61
CA ASN A 16 7.83 -23.27 -36.91
C ASN A 16 8.14 -23.26 -35.40
N PHE A 17 8.89 -22.24 -34.96
CA PHE A 17 8.81 -21.76 -33.60
C PHE A 17 7.52 -20.93 -33.55
N ASP A 18 6.40 -21.63 -33.48
CA ASP A 18 5.15 -21.05 -33.02
C ASP A 18 5.45 -20.49 -31.62
N PHE A 19 5.57 -19.17 -31.54
CA PHE A 19 5.47 -18.46 -30.28
C PHE A 19 4.09 -18.83 -29.72
N GLU A 20 4.05 -19.83 -28.83
CA GLU A 20 2.93 -20.00 -27.91
C GLU A 20 2.83 -18.69 -27.13
N GLU A 21 1.96 -17.78 -27.59
CA GLU A 21 1.53 -16.60 -26.85
C GLU A 21 1.13 -17.08 -25.45
N GLN A 22 1.93 -16.71 -24.45
CA GLN A 22 1.76 -17.16 -23.08
C GLN A 22 0.33 -16.84 -22.60
N PRO A 23 -0.56 -17.85 -22.44
CA PRO A 23 -1.95 -17.61 -22.06
C PRO A 23 -2.08 -17.01 -20.65
N GLN A 24 -1.00 -17.02 -19.86
CA GLN A 24 -0.97 -16.51 -18.49
C GLN A 24 -1.13 -14.99 -18.39
N LEU A 25 -0.65 -14.21 -19.36
CA LEU A 25 -0.74 -12.75 -19.34
C LEU A 25 -2.15 -12.24 -19.67
N GLN A 26 -2.89 -12.98 -20.49
CA GLN A 26 -4.25 -12.59 -20.88
C GLN A 26 -5.25 -12.91 -19.75
N ASP A 27 -5.07 -14.02 -19.05
CA ASP A 27 -5.87 -14.38 -17.87
C ASP A 27 -5.68 -13.42 -16.69
N GLN A 28 -4.47 -12.87 -16.50
CA GLN A 28 -4.22 -11.84 -15.48
C GLN A 28 -4.97 -10.54 -15.78
N ARG A 29 -4.92 -10.04 -17.02
CA ARG A 29 -5.67 -8.83 -17.41
C ARG A 29 -7.18 -8.99 -17.31
N ILE A 30 -7.70 -10.19 -17.55
CA ILE A 30 -9.14 -10.47 -17.39
C ILE A 30 -9.54 -10.45 -15.90
N LYS A 31 -8.71 -11.00 -15.00
CA LYS A 31 -8.97 -10.96 -13.55
C LYS A 31 -8.89 -9.55 -12.96
N GLU A 32 -7.94 -8.73 -13.39
CA GLU A 32 -7.79 -7.33 -12.95
C GLU A 32 -9.00 -6.46 -13.32
N ASN A 33 -9.60 -6.69 -14.49
CA ASN A 33 -10.78 -5.95 -14.95
C ASN A 33 -12.07 -6.29 -14.18
N ILE A 34 -12.14 -7.44 -13.50
CA ILE A 34 -13.35 -7.88 -12.76
C ILE A 34 -13.32 -7.44 -11.29
N LEU A 35 -12.14 -7.42 -10.65
CA LEU A 35 -12.05 -7.21 -9.20
C LEU A 35 -12.33 -5.75 -8.79
N SER A 36 -11.91 -4.81 -9.61
CA SER A 36 -11.88 -3.40 -9.29
C SER A 36 -13.23 -2.64 -9.31
N PRO A 37 -14.24 -2.95 -10.16
CA PRO A 37 -15.57 -2.39 -10.01
C PRO A 37 -16.26 -2.80 -8.71
N SER A 38 -15.81 -3.88 -8.03
CA SER A 38 -16.45 -4.39 -6.81
C SER A 38 -16.20 -3.49 -5.59
N ILE A 39 -14.98 -2.98 -5.41
CA ILE A 39 -14.59 -2.19 -4.21
C ILE A 39 -15.34 -0.86 -4.16
N PHE A 40 -15.41 -0.14 -5.28
CA PHE A 40 -16.13 1.13 -5.33
C PHE A 40 -17.63 0.96 -5.11
N ASN A 41 -18.23 -0.08 -5.69
CA ASN A 41 -19.62 -0.39 -5.46
C ASN A 41 -19.88 -0.72 -3.99
N ASN A 42 -18.97 -1.46 -3.34
CA ASN A 42 -19.05 -1.72 -1.90
C ASN A 42 -18.95 -0.43 -1.07
N MET A 43 -18.02 0.48 -1.38
CA MET A 43 -17.90 1.79 -0.72
C MET A 43 -19.18 2.63 -0.84
N LYS A 44 -19.80 2.65 -2.03
CA LYS A 44 -21.07 3.35 -2.27
C LYS A 44 -22.22 2.75 -1.48
N ILE A 45 -22.35 1.43 -1.53
CA ILE A 45 -23.40 0.71 -0.80
C ILE A 45 -23.22 0.94 0.69
N PHE A 46 -21.99 0.88 1.19
CA PHE A 46 -21.68 1.17 2.59
C PHE A 46 -22.07 2.60 2.97
N ALA A 47 -21.66 3.60 2.19
CA ALA A 47 -22.01 5.00 2.44
C ALA A 47 -23.54 5.21 2.42
N ALA A 48 -24.25 4.60 1.46
CA ALA A 48 -25.70 4.71 1.36
C ALA A 48 -26.42 4.04 2.54
N ILE A 49 -26.02 2.82 2.92
CA ILE A 49 -26.56 2.11 4.09
C ILE A 49 -26.32 2.93 5.35
N TYR A 50 -25.10 3.46 5.53
CA TYR A 50 -24.76 4.30 6.67
C TYR A 50 -25.61 5.58 6.73
N GLN A 51 -25.82 6.27 5.61
CA GLN A 51 -26.69 7.45 5.57
C GLN A 51 -28.15 7.11 5.87
N ILE A 52 -28.67 6.01 5.33
CA ILE A 52 -30.04 5.54 5.61
C ILE A 52 -30.18 5.23 7.11
N LEU A 53 -29.21 4.52 7.71
CA LEU A 53 -29.17 4.24 9.14
C LEU A 53 -29.18 5.53 9.97
N LEU A 54 -28.39 6.53 9.57
CA LEU A 54 -28.30 7.79 10.29
C LEU A 54 -29.59 8.61 10.19
N ILE A 55 -30.24 8.62 9.02
CA ILE A 55 -31.55 9.26 8.81
C ILE A 55 -32.62 8.54 9.63
N LEU A 56 -32.65 7.21 9.62
CA LEU A 56 -33.59 6.42 10.43
C LEU A 56 -33.38 6.66 11.92
N PHE A 57 -32.11 6.71 12.38
CA PHE A 57 -31.79 7.01 13.77
C PHE A 57 -32.23 8.43 14.17
N ASN A 58 -31.92 9.44 13.36
CA ASN A 58 -32.37 10.80 13.65
C ASN A 58 -33.90 10.92 13.58
N SER A 59 -34.56 10.20 12.66
CA SER A 59 -36.04 10.13 12.59
C SER A 59 -36.63 9.50 13.84
N TYR A 60 -35.99 8.45 14.36
CA TYR A 60 -36.36 7.86 15.64
C TYR A 60 -36.35 8.91 16.76
N VAL A 61 -35.28 9.70 16.87
CA VAL A 61 -35.15 10.68 17.96
C VAL A 61 -36.10 11.87 17.81
N VAL A 62 -36.30 12.39 16.58
CA VAL A 62 -37.18 13.56 16.38
C VAL A 62 -38.66 13.22 16.51
N PHE A 63 -39.09 12.09 15.93
CA PHE A 63 -40.50 11.72 15.86
C PHE A 63 -40.95 10.78 16.98
N ASP A 64 -40.07 10.52 17.95
CA ASP A 64 -40.30 9.57 19.05
C ASP A 64 -40.82 8.22 18.55
N GLN A 65 -40.26 7.75 17.42
CA GLN A 65 -40.65 6.44 16.88
C GLN A 65 -40.21 5.34 17.85
N SER A 66 -40.77 4.14 17.71
CA SER A 66 -40.27 3.03 18.50
C SER A 66 -38.83 2.69 18.09
N SER A 67 -37.91 2.63 19.06
CA SER A 67 -36.51 2.19 18.87
C SER A 67 -36.42 0.79 18.24
N LYS A 68 -37.51 0.01 18.34
CA LYS A 68 -37.69 -1.28 17.69
C LYS A 68 -37.50 -1.21 16.18
N LEU A 69 -37.88 -0.13 15.51
CA LEU A 69 -37.76 -0.03 14.06
C LEU A 69 -36.29 0.05 13.62
N SER A 70 -35.48 0.88 14.29
CA SER A 70 -34.05 0.98 14.02
C SER A 70 -33.34 -0.34 14.32
N LEU A 71 -33.70 -0.98 15.42
CA LEU A 71 -33.12 -2.26 15.82
C LEU A 71 -33.51 -3.41 14.88
N LEU A 72 -34.77 -3.44 14.41
CA LEU A 72 -35.24 -4.39 13.40
C LEU A 72 -34.45 -4.22 12.10
N TYR A 73 -34.21 -2.98 11.67
CA TYR A 73 -33.44 -2.72 10.45
C TYR A 73 -31.98 -3.20 10.56
N VAL A 74 -31.31 -2.93 11.69
CA VAL A 74 -29.95 -3.45 11.97
C VAL A 74 -29.94 -4.98 11.99
N THR A 75 -30.96 -5.59 12.58
CA THR A 75 -31.14 -7.05 12.65
C THR A 75 -31.30 -7.64 11.24
N ILE A 76 -32.13 -7.04 10.39
CA ILE A 76 -32.29 -7.47 8.99
C ILE A 76 -30.98 -7.34 8.22
N LEU A 77 -30.25 -6.23 8.37
CA LEU A 77 -28.96 -6.03 7.70
C LEU A 77 -27.92 -7.07 8.12
N HIS A 78 -27.80 -7.34 9.43
CA HIS A 78 -26.89 -8.38 9.94
C HIS A 78 -27.28 -9.77 9.42
N PHE A 79 -28.58 -10.09 9.39
CA PHE A 79 -29.06 -11.33 8.81
C PHE A 79 -28.66 -11.48 7.34
N LEU A 80 -28.91 -10.45 6.53
CA LEU A 80 -28.53 -10.43 5.11
C LEU A 80 -27.01 -10.58 4.91
N GLN A 81 -26.21 -9.97 5.79
CA GLN A 81 -24.76 -10.13 5.78
C GLN A 81 -24.34 -11.57 6.08
N VAL A 82 -24.94 -12.21 7.10
CA VAL A 82 -24.66 -13.62 7.43
C VAL A 82 -25.06 -14.54 6.28
N VAL A 83 -26.23 -14.34 5.68
CA VAL A 83 -26.69 -15.10 4.51
C VAL A 83 -25.73 -14.92 3.33
N ARG A 84 -25.31 -13.68 3.05
CA ARG A 84 -24.33 -13.40 1.99
C ARG A 84 -23.00 -14.11 2.23
N LEU A 85 -22.48 -14.07 3.46
CA LEU A 85 -21.24 -14.76 3.84
C LEU A 85 -21.39 -16.29 3.70
N ALA A 86 -22.51 -16.84 4.15
CA ALA A 86 -22.79 -18.28 4.04
C ALA A 86 -22.88 -18.74 2.57
N ILE A 87 -23.55 -17.98 1.70
CA ILE A 87 -23.66 -18.29 0.26
C ILE A 87 -22.30 -18.14 -0.43
N HIS A 88 -21.61 -17.02 -0.21
CA HIS A 88 -20.34 -16.75 -0.89
C HIS A 88 -19.27 -17.79 -0.56
N ASN A 89 -19.24 -18.22 0.70
CA ASN A 89 -18.25 -19.16 1.18
C ASN A 89 -18.74 -20.61 1.14
N TYR A 90 -19.93 -20.93 0.64
CA TYR A 90 -20.48 -22.29 0.68
C TYR A 90 -19.48 -23.37 0.21
N ASN A 91 -18.75 -23.09 -0.88
CA ASN A 91 -17.75 -24.02 -1.42
C ASN A 91 -16.41 -24.04 -0.64
N ASN A 92 -16.10 -22.98 0.12
CA ASN A 92 -14.86 -22.81 0.87
C ASN A 92 -15.03 -23.04 2.39
N ILE A 93 -16.26 -23.16 2.89
CA ILE A 93 -16.59 -23.33 4.31
C ILE A 93 -15.89 -24.53 4.93
N LEU A 94 -15.69 -25.60 4.16
CA LEU A 94 -15.03 -26.81 4.65
C LEU A 94 -13.55 -26.61 5.00
N ASN A 95 -12.88 -25.62 4.40
CA ASN A 95 -11.44 -25.43 4.54
C ASN A 95 -11.04 -24.17 5.31
N ASP A 96 -11.95 -23.21 5.53
CA ASP A 96 -11.64 -21.94 6.21
C ASP A 96 -12.37 -21.80 7.55
N HIS A 97 -11.64 -22.09 8.64
CA HIS A 97 -12.14 -21.92 10.01
C HIS A 97 -12.60 -20.48 10.32
N ASN A 98 -12.07 -19.47 9.64
CA ASN A 98 -12.45 -18.07 9.90
C ASN A 98 -13.89 -17.78 9.45
N CYS A 99 -14.34 -18.43 8.38
CA CYS A 99 -15.71 -18.26 7.88
C CYS A 99 -16.75 -18.75 8.90
N CYS A 100 -16.51 -19.92 9.51
CA CYS A 100 -17.40 -20.46 10.54
C CYS A 100 -17.47 -19.54 11.76
N LEU A 101 -16.35 -18.94 12.15
CA LEU A 101 -16.30 -17.98 13.27
C LEU A 101 -17.08 -16.69 12.96
N GLU A 102 -16.97 -16.14 11.74
CA GLU A 102 -17.74 -14.96 11.33
C GLU A 102 -19.25 -15.25 11.28
N ILE A 103 -19.67 -16.41 10.76
CA ILE A 103 -21.08 -16.83 10.77
C ILE A 103 -21.58 -16.99 12.21
N PHE A 104 -20.81 -17.65 13.08
CA PHE A 104 -21.14 -17.83 14.48
C PHE A 104 -21.30 -16.48 15.20
N TRP A 105 -20.38 -15.54 14.97
CA TRP A 105 -20.47 -14.19 15.52
C TRP A 105 -21.71 -13.44 15.02
N GLY A 106 -22.05 -13.59 13.74
CA GLY A 106 -23.27 -13.03 13.18
C GLY A 106 -24.54 -13.56 13.86
N ILE A 107 -24.62 -14.88 14.08
CA ILE A 107 -25.74 -15.52 14.80
C ILE A 107 -25.81 -15.00 16.24
N LEU A 108 -24.67 -14.90 16.92
CA LEU A 108 -24.59 -14.38 18.28
C LEU A 108 -25.07 -12.93 18.38
N SER A 109 -24.68 -12.09 17.41
CA SER A 109 -25.15 -10.70 17.30
C SER A 109 -26.67 -10.63 17.12
N MET A 110 -27.22 -11.48 16.25
CA MET A 110 -28.66 -11.57 16.02
C MET A 110 -29.42 -11.99 17.28
N SER A 111 -28.91 -13.01 17.99
CA SER A 111 -29.47 -13.45 19.26
C SER A 111 -29.48 -12.31 20.29
N TYR A 112 -28.37 -11.55 20.40
CA TYR A 112 -28.30 -10.37 21.25
C TYR A 112 -29.35 -9.32 20.87
N TYR A 113 -29.52 -9.00 19.59
CA TYR A 113 -30.53 -8.03 19.14
C TYR A 113 -31.96 -8.49 19.46
N CYS A 114 -32.26 -9.77 19.32
CA CYS A 114 -33.56 -10.33 19.73
C CYS A 114 -33.78 -10.21 21.24
N CYS A 115 -32.78 -10.53 22.06
CA CYS A 115 -32.85 -10.33 23.51
C CYS A 115 -33.02 -8.86 23.88
N PHE A 116 -32.36 -7.95 23.16
CA PHE A 116 -32.47 -6.52 23.37
C PHE A 116 -33.86 -5.99 22.97
N LEU A 117 -34.43 -6.45 21.86
CA LEU A 117 -35.84 -6.19 21.51
C LEU A 117 -36.79 -6.66 22.61
N PHE A 118 -36.58 -7.87 23.13
CA PHE A 118 -37.40 -8.41 24.21
C PHE A 118 -37.27 -7.60 25.50
N PHE A 119 -36.07 -7.11 25.82
CA PHE A 119 -35.80 -6.22 26.95
C PHE A 119 -36.53 -4.88 26.83
N LEU A 120 -36.56 -4.30 25.62
CA LEU A 120 -37.29 -3.06 25.38
C LEU A 120 -38.81 -3.21 25.63
N ASP A 121 -39.34 -4.42 25.46
CA ASP A 121 -40.74 -4.75 25.78
C ASP A 121 -40.98 -5.19 27.22
N ASN A 122 -39.98 -5.80 27.85
CA ASN A 122 -40.06 -6.33 29.19
C ASN A 122 -38.92 -5.76 30.04
N SER A 123 -39.21 -4.67 30.75
CA SER A 123 -38.24 -3.97 31.62
C SER A 123 -37.61 -4.87 32.70
N ASN A 124 -38.28 -5.98 33.07
CA ASN A 124 -37.78 -6.94 34.05
C ASN A 124 -36.79 -7.96 33.46
N PHE A 125 -36.58 -7.99 32.14
CA PHE A 125 -35.65 -8.93 31.54
C PHE A 125 -34.19 -8.55 31.86
N PRO A 126 -33.38 -9.47 32.42
CA PRO A 126 -32.01 -9.17 32.82
C PRO A 126 -31.07 -9.16 31.61
N ILE A 127 -31.13 -8.11 30.79
CA ILE A 127 -30.33 -7.93 29.56
C ILE A 127 -28.81 -7.95 29.81
N GLN A 128 -28.39 -7.73 31.05
CA GLN A 128 -27.00 -7.84 31.50
C GLN A 128 -26.37 -9.19 31.16
N TYR A 129 -27.08 -10.32 31.26
CA TYR A 129 -26.48 -11.64 31.02
C TYR A 129 -26.16 -11.88 29.54
N PRO A 130 -27.10 -11.69 28.58
CA PRO A 130 -26.76 -11.77 27.15
C PRO A 130 -25.64 -10.82 26.74
N MET A 131 -25.61 -9.60 27.30
CA MET A 131 -24.56 -8.63 26.97
C MET A 131 -23.19 -9.08 27.48
N ILE A 132 -23.08 -9.45 28.76
CA ILE A 132 -21.82 -9.94 29.34
C ILE A 132 -21.33 -11.16 28.56
N MET A 133 -22.23 -12.09 28.21
CA MET A 133 -21.88 -13.24 27.38
C MET A 133 -21.34 -12.81 26.00
N TYR A 134 -22.02 -11.88 25.33
CA TYR A 134 -21.60 -11.37 24.03
C TYR A 134 -20.23 -10.69 24.06
N PHE A 135 -19.97 -9.92 25.12
CA PHE A 135 -18.67 -9.30 25.38
C PHE A 135 -17.58 -10.34 25.63
N VAL A 136 -17.83 -11.32 26.52
CA VAL A 136 -16.85 -12.38 26.85
C VAL A 136 -16.48 -13.20 25.61
N ILE A 137 -17.46 -13.56 24.78
CA ILE A 137 -17.20 -14.30 23.54
C ILE A 137 -16.37 -13.47 22.56
N THR A 138 -16.69 -12.17 22.38
CA THR A 138 -15.92 -11.31 21.47
C THR A 138 -14.51 -11.05 22.00
N LEU A 139 -14.33 -10.93 23.30
CA LEU A 139 -13.02 -10.80 23.93
C LEU A 139 -12.19 -12.08 23.74
N ALA A 140 -12.79 -13.25 23.95
CA ALA A 140 -12.13 -14.54 23.71
C ALA A 140 -11.69 -14.67 22.25
N TRP A 141 -12.52 -14.23 21.31
CA TRP A 141 -12.20 -14.24 19.88
C TRP A 141 -11.07 -13.27 19.54
N PHE A 142 -11.06 -12.06 20.12
CA PHE A 142 -9.96 -11.11 19.97
C PHE A 142 -8.63 -11.71 20.46
N ILE A 143 -8.63 -12.33 21.65
CA ILE A 143 -7.44 -13.00 22.21
C ILE A 143 -6.97 -14.13 21.29
N PHE A 144 -7.89 -14.92 20.74
CA PHE A 144 -7.59 -15.99 19.80
C PHE A 144 -6.89 -15.47 18.54
N ILE A 145 -7.42 -14.41 17.91
CA ILE A 145 -6.81 -13.82 16.69
C ILE A 145 -5.44 -13.21 16.98
N VAL A 146 -5.28 -12.51 18.11
CA VAL A 146 -3.98 -11.96 18.52
C VAL A 146 -2.96 -13.07 18.72
N ARG A 147 -3.37 -14.20 19.31
CA ARG A 147 -2.50 -15.38 19.48
C ARG A 147 -2.14 -16.02 18.13
N ALA A 148 -3.11 -16.21 17.25
CA ALA A 148 -2.90 -16.76 15.91
C ALA A 148 -1.90 -15.92 15.10
N TYR A 149 -2.02 -14.60 15.14
CA TYR A 149 -1.07 -13.68 14.51
C TYR A 149 0.33 -13.78 15.10
N ARG A 150 0.46 -13.84 16.43
CA ARG A 150 1.77 -14.01 17.08
C ARG A 150 2.44 -15.31 16.70
N GLN A 151 1.67 -16.39 16.54
CA GLN A 151 2.20 -17.68 16.08
C GLN A 151 2.69 -17.60 14.64
N ASN A 152 1.90 -17.02 13.73
CA ASN A 152 2.26 -16.92 12.31
C ASN A 152 3.41 -15.94 12.04
N LYS A 153 3.58 -14.91 12.87
CA LYS A 153 4.72 -13.98 12.74
C LYS A 153 6.09 -14.67 12.82
N ASN A 154 6.18 -15.84 13.46
CA ASN A 154 7.44 -16.57 13.58
C ASN A 154 7.81 -17.34 12.29
N GLU A 155 6.85 -17.56 11.38
CA GLU A 155 7.10 -18.21 10.09
C GLU A 155 7.50 -17.13 9.06
N LYS A 156 8.80 -17.02 8.78
CA LYS A 156 9.42 -15.94 7.98
C LYS A 156 8.97 -15.84 6.51
N ASN A 157 8.16 -16.77 6.02
CA ASN A 157 7.94 -16.95 4.58
C ASN A 157 6.58 -16.49 4.05
N VAL A 158 5.74 -15.79 4.83
CA VAL A 158 4.38 -15.46 4.38
C VAL A 158 3.95 -14.01 4.63
N THR A 159 4.57 -13.05 3.93
CA THR A 159 4.22 -11.62 3.98
C THR A 159 2.77 -11.32 3.58
N GLN A 160 2.20 -12.02 2.59
CA GLN A 160 0.82 -11.79 2.16
C GLN A 160 -0.23 -12.18 3.23
N LEU A 161 0.02 -13.24 4.00
CA LEU A 161 -0.90 -13.66 5.08
C LEU A 161 -0.92 -12.64 6.22
N VAL A 162 0.19 -11.94 6.46
CA VAL A 162 0.33 -10.97 7.54
C VAL A 162 -0.61 -9.77 7.35
N ASN A 163 -0.77 -9.27 6.11
CA ASN A 163 -1.66 -8.13 5.82
C ASN A 163 -3.14 -8.49 6.04
N LEU A 164 -3.57 -9.68 5.60
CA LEU A 164 -4.93 -10.15 5.82
C LEU A 164 -5.23 -10.36 7.32
N GLN A 165 -4.26 -10.92 8.05
CA GLN A 165 -4.40 -11.11 9.50
C GLN A 165 -4.46 -9.78 10.26
N LEU A 166 -3.67 -8.79 9.86
CA LEU A 166 -3.72 -7.45 10.43
C LEU A 166 -5.11 -6.81 10.22
N TYR A 167 -5.67 -6.94 9.02
CA TYR A 167 -7.03 -6.47 8.73
C TYR A 167 -8.09 -7.17 9.60
N LEU A 168 -7.98 -8.49 9.77
CA LEU A 168 -8.87 -9.26 10.63
C LEU A 168 -8.75 -8.81 12.10
N GLN A 169 -7.53 -8.57 12.58
CA GLN A 169 -7.28 -8.03 13.92
C GLN A 169 -7.94 -6.69 14.14
N PHE A 170 -7.76 -5.75 13.21
CA PHE A 170 -8.41 -4.44 13.30
C PHE A 170 -9.93 -4.58 13.31
N THR A 171 -10.50 -5.44 12.45
CA THR A 171 -11.94 -5.68 12.40
C THR A 171 -12.49 -6.19 13.74
N VAL A 172 -11.85 -7.19 14.33
CA VAL A 172 -12.29 -7.73 15.63
C VAL A 172 -12.04 -6.77 16.78
N PHE A 173 -10.97 -5.97 16.73
CA PHE A 173 -10.74 -4.90 17.68
C PHE A 173 -11.87 -3.85 17.66
N PHE A 174 -12.28 -3.39 16.48
CA PHE A 174 -13.41 -2.45 16.35
C PHE A 174 -14.73 -3.07 16.83
N LYS A 175 -14.99 -4.35 16.55
CA LYS A 175 -16.14 -5.08 17.10
C LYS A 175 -16.11 -5.09 18.63
N LEU A 176 -14.94 -5.36 19.24
CA LEU A 176 -14.78 -5.34 20.70
C LEU A 176 -15.06 -3.95 21.29
N LEU A 177 -14.54 -2.89 20.68
CA LEU A 177 -14.81 -1.51 21.11
C LEU A 177 -16.31 -1.16 21.02
N PHE A 178 -16.97 -1.56 19.94
CA PHE A 178 -18.40 -1.36 19.76
C PHE A 178 -19.23 -2.07 20.83
N ILE A 179 -18.92 -3.33 21.14
CA ILE A 179 -19.62 -4.09 22.17
C ILE A 179 -19.34 -3.51 23.57
N SER A 180 -18.11 -3.05 23.80
CA SER A 180 -17.76 -2.34 25.04
C SER A 180 -18.60 -1.07 25.22
N GLN A 181 -18.84 -0.33 24.14
CA GLN A 181 -19.70 0.85 24.16
C GLN A 181 -21.17 0.48 24.44
N LEU A 182 -21.69 -0.60 23.84
CA LEU A 182 -23.02 -1.12 24.14
C LEU A 182 -23.15 -1.57 25.59
N MET A 183 -22.09 -2.13 26.18
CA MET A 183 -22.05 -2.48 27.60
C MET A 183 -22.26 -1.27 28.50
N LEU A 184 -21.54 -0.18 28.25
CA LEU A 184 -21.63 1.05 29.03
C LEU A 184 -23.05 1.65 28.94
N ILE A 185 -23.66 1.62 27.77
CA ILE A 185 -25.05 2.06 27.56
C ILE A 185 -26.01 1.19 28.37
N ASN A 186 -25.87 -0.13 28.33
CA ASN A 186 -26.73 -1.04 29.09
C ASN A 186 -26.55 -0.86 30.62
N PHE A 187 -25.32 -0.73 31.11
CA PHE A 187 -25.08 -0.47 32.54
C PHE A 187 -25.67 0.86 33.00
N ARG A 188 -25.66 1.86 32.13
CA ARG A 188 -26.37 3.12 32.40
C ARG A 188 -27.88 2.91 32.44
N GLN A 189 -28.45 2.18 31.49
CA GLN A 189 -29.90 1.93 31.43
C GLN A 189 -30.42 1.18 32.67
N ILE A 190 -29.64 0.27 33.24
CA ILE A 190 -29.99 -0.48 34.47
C ILE A 190 -29.65 0.33 35.74
N ASN A 191 -29.21 1.59 35.61
CA ASN A 191 -28.78 2.46 36.71
C ASN A 191 -27.61 1.92 37.56
N TRP A 192 -26.83 0.96 37.05
CA TRP A 192 -25.61 0.50 37.71
C TRP A 192 -24.49 1.53 37.64
N LEU A 193 -24.49 2.35 36.58
CA LEU A 193 -23.48 3.35 36.32
C LEU A 193 -24.09 4.75 36.39
N LYS A 194 -23.65 5.54 37.38
CA LYS A 194 -24.22 6.88 37.68
C LYS A 194 -23.66 8.03 36.80
N TRP A 195 -22.78 7.77 35.84
CA TRP A 195 -22.18 8.81 35.01
C TRP A 195 -23.17 9.43 34.04
N ASP A 196 -22.93 10.69 33.67
CA ASP A 196 -23.71 11.37 32.63
C ASP A 196 -23.54 10.73 31.27
N TRP A 197 -24.56 10.84 30.43
CA TRP A 197 -24.60 10.24 29.09
C TRP A 197 -23.43 10.64 28.20
N ILE A 198 -22.88 11.85 28.37
CA ILE A 198 -21.70 12.29 27.64
C ILE A 198 -20.48 11.41 27.91
N TYR A 199 -20.30 10.94 29.16
CA TYR A 199 -19.20 10.04 29.54
C TYR A 199 -19.49 8.59 29.17
N ILE A 200 -20.77 8.19 29.12
CA ILE A 200 -21.15 6.85 28.65
C ILE A 200 -20.68 6.62 27.22
N PHE A 201 -20.73 7.63 26.36
CA PHE A 201 -20.29 7.56 24.95
C PHE A 201 -18.78 7.75 24.73
N ILE A 202 -17.93 7.60 25.76
CA ILE A 202 -16.49 7.89 25.68
C ILE A 202 -15.76 7.15 24.56
N ILE A 203 -16.12 5.90 24.26
CA ILE A 203 -15.47 5.11 23.20
C ILE A 203 -15.84 5.69 21.83
N ILE A 204 -17.11 6.08 21.64
CA ILE A 204 -17.52 6.76 20.40
C ILE A 204 -16.84 8.12 20.28
N TRP A 205 -16.74 8.89 21.37
CA TRP A 205 -16.05 10.18 21.34
C TRP A 205 -14.58 10.06 20.96
N ALA A 206 -13.88 9.01 21.42
CA ALA A 206 -12.51 8.75 21.00
C ALA A 206 -12.42 8.50 19.49
N PHE A 207 -13.32 7.67 18.93
CA PHE A 207 -13.36 7.40 17.49
C PHE A 207 -13.72 8.64 16.67
N LEU A 208 -14.71 9.42 17.12
CA LEU A 208 -15.12 10.66 16.47
C LEU A 208 -14.00 11.71 16.50
N THR A 209 -13.27 11.83 17.61
CA THR A 209 -12.12 12.73 17.72
C THR A 209 -11.03 12.35 16.72
N PHE A 210 -10.71 11.06 16.61
CA PHE A 210 -9.75 10.58 15.61
C PHE A 210 -10.24 10.87 14.18
N ALA A 211 -11.52 10.64 13.89
CA ALA A 211 -12.09 10.92 12.58
C ALA A 211 -12.10 12.44 12.24
N ILE A 212 -12.32 13.31 13.24
CA ILE A 212 -12.20 14.77 13.08
C ILE A 212 -10.75 15.18 12.78
N ILE A 213 -9.76 14.57 13.44
CA ILE A 213 -8.34 14.82 13.12
C ILE A 213 -8.03 14.41 11.68
N LEU A 214 -8.50 13.23 11.24
CA LEU A 214 -8.37 12.81 9.84
C LEU A 214 -9.05 13.79 8.89
N GLN A 215 -10.23 14.29 9.23
CA GLN A 215 -10.93 15.30 8.44
C GLN A 215 -10.07 16.56 8.28
N ILE A 216 -9.45 17.06 9.35
CA ILE A 216 -8.58 18.25 9.29
C ILE A 216 -7.39 18.00 8.36
N ILE A 217 -6.77 16.81 8.42
CA ILE A 217 -5.68 16.42 7.53
C ILE A 217 -6.13 16.44 6.05
N PHE A 218 -7.30 15.88 5.75
CA PHE A 218 -7.84 15.88 4.39
C PHE A 218 -8.24 17.28 3.90
N ILE A 219 -8.73 18.15 4.78
CA ILE A 219 -9.00 19.55 4.45
C ILE A 219 -7.69 20.26 4.11
N PHE A 220 -6.63 20.05 4.89
CA PHE A 220 -5.32 20.64 4.62
C PHE A 220 -4.73 20.14 3.28
N ASP A 221 -4.80 18.84 3.00
CA ASP A 221 -4.41 18.28 1.70
C ASP A 221 -5.19 18.92 0.54
N LEU A 222 -6.51 19.09 0.70
CA LEU A 222 -7.33 19.77 -0.29
C LEU A 222 -6.90 21.22 -0.50
N ILE A 223 -6.61 21.97 0.58
CA ILE A 223 -6.14 23.36 0.50
C ILE A 223 -4.79 23.42 -0.24
N VAL A 224 -3.85 22.53 0.06
CA VAL A 224 -2.55 22.48 -0.62
C VAL A 224 -2.72 22.23 -2.12
N LYS A 225 -3.60 21.28 -2.50
CA LYS A 225 -3.91 21.00 -3.91
C LYS A 225 -4.60 22.18 -4.60
N LEU A 226 -5.49 22.88 -3.90
CA LEU A 226 -6.13 24.12 -4.38
C LEU A 226 -5.12 25.26 -4.58
N ILE A 227 -4.12 25.38 -3.71
CA ILE A 227 -3.04 26.36 -3.89
C ILE A 227 -2.14 25.94 -5.06
N SER A 228 -1.86 24.65 -5.22
CA SER A 228 -1.04 24.13 -6.33
C SER A 228 -1.67 24.43 -7.68
N ILE A 229 -2.99 24.25 -7.83
CA ILE A 229 -3.67 24.53 -9.10
C ILE A 229 -3.69 26.03 -9.45
N LEU A 230 -3.67 26.92 -8.45
CA LEU A 230 -3.57 28.37 -8.68
C LEU A 230 -2.17 28.79 -9.15
N LYS A 231 -1.14 28.04 -8.77
CA LYS A 231 0.26 28.31 -9.16
C LYS A 231 0.67 27.65 -10.49
N GLU A 232 -0.01 26.56 -10.87
CA GLU A 232 0.35 25.76 -12.03
C GLU A 232 -0.09 26.45 -13.34
N ASN A 233 0.91 26.82 -14.16
CA ASN A 233 0.68 27.44 -15.47
C ASN A 233 0.53 26.40 -16.60
N ASP A 234 1.03 25.18 -16.42
CA ASP A 234 0.95 24.13 -17.44
C ASP A 234 -0.46 23.51 -17.48
N ILE A 235 -1.06 23.50 -18.68
CA ILE A 235 -2.40 22.98 -18.94
C ILE A 235 -2.48 21.48 -18.64
N LEU A 236 -1.42 20.72 -18.92
CA LEU A 236 -1.44 19.25 -18.73
C LEU A 236 -1.43 18.90 -17.24
N ASN A 237 -0.56 19.54 -16.46
CA ASN A 237 -0.52 19.39 -15.00
C ASN A 237 -1.80 19.90 -14.33
N LYS A 238 -2.44 20.92 -14.91
CA LYS A 238 -3.72 21.42 -14.40
C LYS A 238 -4.84 20.37 -14.48
N GLN A 239 -4.86 19.52 -15.52
CA GLN A 239 -5.85 18.45 -15.63
C GLN A 239 -5.65 17.36 -14.57
N THR A 240 -4.40 16.96 -14.30
CA THR A 240 -4.10 15.97 -13.27
C THR A 240 -4.38 16.52 -11.86
N LEU A 241 -4.09 17.79 -11.61
CA LEU A 241 -4.44 18.47 -10.36
C LEU A 241 -5.97 18.59 -10.16
N ASN A 242 -6.72 18.96 -11.20
CA ASN A 242 -8.19 19.00 -11.15
C ASN A 242 -8.78 17.65 -10.74
N TYR A 243 -8.26 16.57 -11.32
CA TYR A 243 -8.64 15.22 -10.96
C TYR A 243 -8.38 14.91 -9.48
N GLN A 244 -7.20 15.25 -8.98
CA GLN A 244 -6.84 15.06 -7.57
C GLN A 244 -7.73 15.89 -6.62
N ILE A 245 -8.11 17.10 -7.00
CA ILE A 245 -9.01 17.96 -6.21
C ILE A 245 -10.40 17.34 -6.11
N ILE A 246 -10.95 16.80 -7.21
CA ILE A 246 -12.25 16.12 -7.20
C ILE A 246 -12.23 14.94 -6.22
N VAL A 247 -11.17 14.13 -6.25
CA VAL A 247 -11.01 12.99 -5.34
C VAL A 247 -10.86 13.46 -3.89
N SER A 248 -10.00 14.44 -3.62
CA SER A 248 -9.81 14.99 -2.27
C SER A 248 -11.10 15.58 -1.72
N LEU A 249 -11.91 16.26 -2.55
CA LEU A 249 -13.22 16.78 -2.13
C LEU A 249 -14.20 15.64 -1.81
N TRP A 250 -14.24 14.58 -2.63
CA TRP A 250 -15.06 13.40 -2.34
C TRP A 250 -14.67 12.73 -1.02
N MET A 251 -13.36 12.56 -0.76
CA MET A 251 -12.86 11.98 0.50
C MET A 251 -13.23 12.85 1.70
N ASN A 252 -13.08 14.18 1.58
CA ASN A 252 -13.49 15.12 2.63
C ASN A 252 -14.99 15.05 2.91
N LEU A 253 -15.84 14.94 1.88
CA LEU A 253 -17.27 14.70 2.06
C LEU A 253 -17.47 13.36 2.78
N PHE A 254 -16.93 12.27 2.26
CA PHE A 254 -17.09 10.94 2.85
C PHE A 254 -16.73 10.89 4.36
N ILE A 255 -15.59 11.46 4.74
CA ILE A 255 -15.15 11.51 6.14
C ILE A 255 -16.01 12.48 6.97
N LEU A 256 -16.45 13.61 6.43
CA LEU A 256 -17.40 14.52 7.10
C LEU A 256 -18.73 13.81 7.41
N SER A 257 -19.15 12.90 6.54
CA SER A 257 -20.36 12.11 6.72
C SER A 257 -20.26 11.13 7.89
N ILE A 258 -19.09 10.50 8.07
CA ILE A 258 -18.82 9.54 9.14
C ILE A 258 -18.57 10.27 10.46
N SER A 259 -17.87 11.39 10.44
CA SER A 259 -17.43 12.09 11.65
C SER A 259 -18.38 13.22 12.06
N GLY A 260 -18.63 14.20 11.19
CA GLY A 260 -19.37 15.42 11.50
C GLY A 260 -20.84 15.16 11.81
N LEU A 261 -21.54 14.45 10.92
CA LEU A 261 -22.97 14.17 11.11
C LEU A 261 -23.22 13.29 12.34
N LEU A 262 -22.35 12.28 12.54
CA LEU A 262 -22.44 11.39 13.68
C LEU A 262 -22.16 12.12 14.99
N THR A 263 -21.14 12.98 15.02
CA THR A 263 -20.82 13.83 16.18
C THR A 263 -22.01 14.71 16.55
N PHE A 264 -22.60 15.39 15.57
CA PHE A 264 -23.77 16.25 15.81
C PHE A 264 -24.98 15.46 16.32
N THR A 265 -25.24 14.30 15.73
CA THR A 265 -26.32 13.39 16.11
C THR A 265 -26.14 12.87 17.54
N ILE A 266 -24.95 12.37 17.89
CA ILE A 266 -24.65 11.81 19.21
C ILE A 266 -24.61 12.90 20.29
N LEU A 267 -24.10 14.09 19.96
CA LEU A 267 -24.12 15.24 20.87
C LEU A 267 -25.56 15.64 21.20
N SER A 268 -26.40 15.80 20.17
CA SER A 268 -27.83 16.12 20.33
C SER A 268 -28.53 15.05 21.16
N TYR A 269 -28.22 13.77 20.89
CA TYR A 269 -28.80 12.63 21.62
C TYR A 269 -28.35 12.58 23.08
N SER A 270 -27.09 12.89 23.36
CA SER A 270 -26.57 12.96 24.73
C SER A 270 -27.23 14.08 25.53
N ILE A 271 -27.47 15.24 24.91
CA ILE A 271 -28.19 16.37 25.54
C ILE A 271 -29.65 15.99 25.79
N PHE A 272 -30.31 15.34 24.83
CA PHE A 272 -31.67 14.82 24.99
C PHE A 272 -31.78 13.88 26.19
N LEU A 273 -30.92 12.87 26.24
CA LEU A 273 -30.90 11.89 27.31
C LEU A 273 -30.54 12.49 28.69
N SER A 274 -29.74 13.55 28.72
CA SER A 274 -29.35 14.22 29.97
C SER A 274 -30.40 15.19 30.50
N THR A 275 -31.12 15.88 29.63
CA THR A 275 -32.04 16.96 30.02
C THR A 275 -33.50 16.54 29.99
N GLY A 276 -33.84 15.45 29.29
CA GLY A 276 -35.22 15.01 29.04
C GLY A 276 -36.04 15.96 28.18
N ARG A 277 -35.52 17.15 27.86
CA ARG A 277 -36.10 18.06 26.87
C ARG A 277 -35.69 17.56 25.51
N ASN A 278 -36.56 17.63 24.51
CA ASN A 278 -36.19 17.33 23.14
C ASN A 278 -35.41 18.53 22.54
N PRO A 279 -34.05 18.56 22.53
CA PRO A 279 -33.33 19.60 21.83
C PRO A 279 -33.39 19.38 20.31
N PHE A 280 -33.92 18.23 19.86
CA PHE A 280 -33.99 17.92 18.45
C PHE A 280 -35.10 18.74 17.80
N ASN A 281 -34.69 19.91 17.30
CA ASN A 281 -35.35 20.49 16.15
C ASN A 281 -35.25 19.52 14.97
N SER A 282 -36.03 19.73 13.92
CA SER A 282 -35.92 18.99 12.65
C SER A 282 -34.53 19.12 11.97
N MET A 283 -33.65 19.99 12.49
CA MET A 283 -32.34 20.34 11.94
C MET A 283 -31.39 19.13 11.69
N PRO A 284 -31.16 18.18 12.62
CA PRO A 284 -30.25 17.05 12.36
C PRO A 284 -30.73 16.16 11.20
N ILE A 285 -32.04 15.89 11.12
CA ILE A 285 -32.64 15.14 10.01
C ILE A 285 -32.48 15.92 8.70
N THR A 286 -32.88 17.19 8.68
CA THR A 286 -32.79 18.03 7.48
C THR A 286 -31.35 18.10 6.97
N LEU A 287 -30.38 18.25 7.88
CA LEU A 287 -28.96 18.31 7.55
C LEU A 287 -28.45 16.96 7.03
N CYS A 288 -28.87 15.83 7.62
CA CYS A 288 -28.52 14.49 7.11
C CYS A 288 -29.12 14.20 5.73
N ILE A 289 -30.38 14.56 5.49
CA ILE A 289 -31.05 14.38 4.18
C ILE A 289 -30.37 15.26 3.12
N PHE A 290 -30.17 16.54 3.42
CA PHE A 290 -29.49 17.48 2.52
C PHE A 290 -28.07 17.00 2.19
N TYR A 291 -27.31 16.62 3.22
CA TYR A 291 -25.97 16.09 3.05
C TYR A 291 -25.97 14.82 2.18
N SER A 292 -26.86 13.87 2.46
CA SER A 292 -26.99 12.62 1.69
C SER A 292 -27.29 12.89 0.22
N PHE A 293 -28.16 13.85 -0.06
CA PHE A 293 -28.50 14.28 -1.41
C PHE A 293 -27.29 14.88 -2.13
N VAL A 294 -26.58 15.83 -1.50
CA VAL A 294 -25.36 16.45 -2.05
C VAL A 294 -24.28 15.39 -2.31
N PHE A 295 -24.02 14.51 -1.33
CA PHE A 295 -23.03 13.45 -1.46
C PHE A 295 -23.37 12.47 -2.59
N THR A 296 -24.65 12.10 -2.72
CA THR A 296 -25.11 11.19 -3.78
C THR A 296 -24.98 11.83 -5.16
N ILE A 297 -25.42 13.09 -5.33
CA ILE A 297 -25.26 13.83 -6.58
C ILE A 297 -23.79 13.94 -6.96
N TYR A 298 -22.95 14.35 -6.02
CA TYR A 298 -21.52 14.49 -6.25
C TYR A 298 -20.88 13.17 -6.68
N THR A 299 -21.20 12.09 -5.97
CA THR A 299 -20.70 10.74 -6.25
C THR A 299 -21.17 10.19 -7.61
N CYS A 300 -22.42 10.48 -7.99
CA CYS A 300 -22.98 10.09 -9.29
C CYS A 300 -22.35 10.90 -10.43
N TYR A 301 -22.21 12.22 -10.26
CA TYR A 301 -21.64 13.11 -11.26
C TYR A 301 -20.17 12.78 -11.55
N PHE A 302 -19.35 12.59 -10.52
CA PHE A 302 -17.91 12.28 -10.67
C PHE A 302 -17.60 10.78 -10.70
N ARG A 303 -18.60 9.91 -10.93
CA ARG A 303 -18.45 8.45 -10.90
C ARG A 303 -17.26 7.94 -11.73
N ARG A 304 -17.09 8.43 -12.96
CA ARG A 304 -16.02 7.97 -13.87
C ARG A 304 -14.64 8.35 -13.35
N THR A 305 -14.50 9.56 -12.82
CA THR A 305 -13.27 10.10 -12.23
C THR A 305 -12.87 9.31 -10.98
N LEU A 306 -13.82 9.08 -10.07
CA LEU A 306 -13.59 8.31 -8.84
C LEU A 306 -13.22 6.86 -9.13
N ASN A 307 -13.84 6.24 -10.13
CA ASN A 307 -13.46 4.90 -10.58
C ASN A 307 -12.00 4.83 -11.02
N LYS A 308 -11.56 5.74 -11.90
CA LYS A 308 -10.16 5.79 -12.34
C LYS A 308 -9.21 5.96 -11.15
N PHE A 309 -9.61 6.67 -10.11
CA PHE A 309 -8.74 6.95 -8.97
C PHE A 309 -8.53 5.68 -8.15
N LEU A 310 -9.62 4.96 -7.90
CA LEU A 310 -9.56 3.69 -7.21
C LEU A 310 -8.76 2.64 -7.98
N MET A 311 -8.86 2.62 -9.32
CA MET A 311 -7.97 1.80 -10.16
C MET A 311 -6.51 2.16 -9.91
N SER A 312 -6.16 3.44 -10.04
CA SER A 312 -4.77 3.90 -9.87
C SER A 312 -4.22 3.65 -8.45
N PHE A 313 -5.09 3.71 -7.44
CA PHE A 313 -4.72 3.42 -6.07
C PHE A 313 -4.48 1.92 -5.86
N GLN A 314 -5.33 1.07 -6.44
CA GLN A 314 -5.17 -0.37 -6.38
C GLN A 314 -3.93 -0.83 -7.13
N THR A 315 -3.70 -0.34 -8.35
CA THR A 315 -2.50 -0.70 -9.12
C THR A 315 -1.23 -0.29 -8.39
N LYS A 316 -1.22 0.89 -7.75
CA LYS A 316 -0.08 1.33 -6.94
C LYS A 316 0.19 0.41 -5.75
N ILE A 317 -0.86 -0.05 -5.06
CA ILE A 317 -0.71 -1.03 -3.97
C ILE A 317 -0.14 -2.35 -4.49
N GLU A 318 -0.60 -2.80 -5.67
CA GLU A 318 -0.11 -4.02 -6.29
C GLU A 318 1.35 -3.91 -6.74
N GLU A 319 1.73 -2.78 -7.34
CA GLU A 319 3.12 -2.47 -7.73
C GLU A 319 4.06 -2.42 -6.52
N ASP A 320 3.66 -1.74 -5.44
CA ASP A 320 4.45 -1.66 -4.20
C ASP A 320 4.64 -3.06 -3.59
N ASN A 321 3.60 -3.90 -3.60
CA ASN A 321 3.68 -5.28 -3.12
C ASN A 321 4.58 -6.16 -4.01
N GLN A 322 4.53 -6.01 -5.34
CA GLN A 322 5.39 -6.77 -6.26
C GLN A 322 6.86 -6.39 -6.09
N ASN A 323 7.16 -5.10 -5.92
CA ASN A 323 8.51 -4.62 -5.70
C ASN A 323 9.11 -5.18 -4.40
N GLU A 324 8.33 -5.26 -3.31
CA GLU A 324 8.79 -5.90 -2.07
C GLU A 324 9.11 -7.40 -2.26
N ILE A 325 8.30 -8.12 -3.04
CA ILE A 325 8.53 -9.55 -3.32
C ILE A 325 9.84 -9.74 -4.09
N ILE A 326 10.07 -8.98 -5.16
CA ILE A 326 11.30 -9.07 -5.97
C ILE A 326 12.55 -8.78 -5.13
N VAL A 327 12.50 -7.74 -4.28
CA VAL A 327 13.60 -7.39 -3.38
C VAL A 327 13.85 -8.49 -2.33
N SER A 328 12.80 -9.16 -1.86
CA SER A 328 12.92 -10.25 -0.89
C SER A 328 13.50 -11.53 -1.51
N GLU A 329 13.06 -11.92 -2.72
CA GLU A 329 13.58 -13.09 -3.43
C GLU A 329 15.06 -12.93 -3.79
N GLN A 330 15.47 -11.72 -4.21
CA GLN A 330 16.88 -11.43 -4.48
C GLN A 330 17.74 -11.60 -3.22
N ARG A 331 17.26 -11.25 -2.02
CA ARG A 331 18.05 -11.44 -0.78
C ARG A 331 18.22 -12.90 -0.38
N PHE A 332 17.25 -13.76 -0.67
CA PHE A 332 17.33 -15.17 -0.27
C PHE A 332 18.26 -16.00 -1.16
N GLN A 333 18.42 -15.65 -2.44
CA GLN A 333 19.32 -16.38 -3.33
C GLN A 333 20.81 -16.23 -2.97
N PHE A 334 21.19 -15.20 -2.20
CA PHE A 334 22.60 -14.92 -1.87
C PHE A 334 23.15 -15.55 -0.59
N SER A 335 22.36 -16.35 0.14
CA SER A 335 22.77 -16.80 1.49
C SER A 335 23.04 -18.29 1.67
N SER A 336 23.17 -19.07 0.58
CA SER A 336 23.43 -20.52 0.68
C SER A 336 24.72 -20.95 -0.05
N PRO A 337 25.86 -21.08 0.65
CA PRO A 337 27.04 -21.77 0.12
C PRO A 337 26.83 -23.28 0.21
N SER A 338 25.92 -23.82 -0.60
CA SER A 338 25.68 -25.27 -0.71
C SER A 338 26.20 -25.79 -2.05
N SER A 339 27.43 -26.28 -2.00
CA SER A 339 28.34 -26.59 -3.12
C SER A 339 27.97 -27.78 -4.03
N LYS A 340 26.71 -28.22 -4.16
CA LYS A 340 26.43 -29.50 -4.86
C LYS A 340 25.26 -29.58 -5.83
N ARG A 341 24.69 -28.47 -6.32
CA ARG A 341 23.68 -28.56 -7.40
C ARG A 341 24.01 -27.68 -8.60
N ARG A 342 25.05 -28.09 -9.32
CA ARG A 342 25.46 -27.55 -10.62
C ARG A 342 24.61 -28.19 -11.73
N ASN A 343 23.29 -27.99 -11.71
CA ASN A 343 22.44 -28.32 -12.85
C ASN A 343 22.13 -27.06 -13.64
N ARG A 344 22.85 -26.99 -14.76
CA ARG A 344 22.69 -26.14 -15.95
C ARG A 344 21.24 -25.66 -16.17
N PHE A 345 20.90 -24.50 -15.64
CA PHE A 345 20.11 -23.57 -16.43
C PHE A 345 21.12 -22.76 -17.22
N ILE A 346 21.31 -23.13 -18.49
CA ILE A 346 21.94 -22.23 -19.45
C ILE A 346 20.94 -21.09 -19.59
N LYS A 347 21.04 -20.08 -18.73
CA LYS A 347 20.36 -18.81 -18.97
C LYS A 347 20.92 -18.27 -20.27
N ASP A 348 20.04 -17.99 -21.21
CA ASP A 348 20.47 -17.37 -22.46
C ASP A 348 21.12 -16.02 -22.13
N LYS A 349 22.28 -15.76 -22.72
CA LYS A 349 23.02 -14.50 -22.57
C LYS A 349 22.12 -13.29 -22.87
N ASN A 350 21.18 -13.46 -23.80
CA ASN A 350 20.20 -12.44 -24.18
C ASN A 350 19.22 -12.11 -23.04
N GLU A 351 18.77 -13.12 -22.28
CA GLU A 351 17.82 -12.91 -21.19
C GLU A 351 18.46 -12.13 -20.03
N ILE A 352 19.75 -12.38 -19.76
CA ILE A 352 20.52 -11.65 -18.76
C ILE A 352 20.74 -10.21 -19.23
N PHE A 353 21.11 -10.02 -20.50
CA PHE A 353 21.32 -8.69 -21.07
C PHE A 353 20.05 -7.82 -21.01
N LEU A 354 18.86 -8.40 -21.24
CA LEU A 354 17.58 -7.69 -21.14
C LEU A 354 17.23 -7.24 -19.71
N LYS A 355 17.75 -7.92 -18.69
CA LYS A 355 17.51 -7.57 -17.27
C LYS A 355 18.50 -6.53 -16.74
N LEU A 356 19.61 -6.29 -17.44
CA LEU A 356 20.64 -5.35 -17.02
C LEU A 356 20.29 -3.90 -17.45
N PRO A 357 20.67 -2.89 -16.64
CA PRO A 357 20.50 -1.50 -17.04
C PRO A 357 21.38 -1.19 -18.25
N GLN A 358 20.83 -0.54 -19.28
CA GLN A 358 21.59 -0.21 -20.50
C GLN A 358 22.72 0.80 -20.24
N PHE A 359 22.57 1.64 -19.21
CA PHE A 359 23.51 2.70 -18.84
C PHE A 359 23.83 2.66 -17.35
N LEU A 360 25.09 2.98 -17.03
CA LEU A 360 25.57 3.18 -15.67
C LEU A 360 26.18 4.59 -15.53
N ILE A 361 26.04 5.19 -14.35
CA ILE A 361 26.72 6.43 -13.96
C ILE A 361 28.04 6.07 -13.27
N LYS A 362 29.14 6.61 -13.78
CA LYS A 362 30.48 6.47 -13.18
C LYS A 362 30.59 7.45 -12.00
N LEU A 363 30.58 6.93 -10.78
CA LEU A 363 30.75 7.76 -9.56
C LEU A 363 32.23 7.88 -9.17
N SER A 364 33.04 6.87 -9.53
CA SER A 364 34.49 6.87 -9.37
C SER A 364 35.13 5.96 -10.42
N GLN A 365 36.46 5.90 -10.50
CA GLN A 365 37.17 4.99 -11.40
C GLN A 365 36.82 3.50 -11.15
N THR A 366 36.44 3.16 -9.92
CA THR A 366 36.19 1.77 -9.50
C THR A 366 34.72 1.50 -9.14
N TYR A 367 33.80 2.46 -9.34
CA TYR A 367 32.41 2.30 -8.92
C TYR A 367 31.40 2.96 -9.87
N PHE A 368 30.37 2.21 -10.21
CA PHE A 368 29.31 2.53 -11.17
C PHE A 368 27.93 2.24 -10.54
N GLN A 369 26.95 3.09 -10.82
CA GLN A 369 25.57 2.94 -10.35
C GLN A 369 24.59 2.84 -11.52
N PRO A 370 23.55 1.99 -11.48
CA PRO A 370 22.52 1.93 -12.52
C PRO A 370 21.87 3.29 -12.79
N PHE A 371 21.69 3.63 -14.07
CA PHE A 371 20.98 4.84 -14.48
C PHE A 371 19.47 4.57 -14.55
N GLU A 372 18.68 5.18 -13.66
CA GLU A 372 17.21 5.11 -13.69
C GLU A 372 16.66 6.25 -14.54
N LEU A 373 16.01 5.92 -15.66
CA LEU A 373 15.52 6.90 -16.65
C LEU A 373 14.38 7.82 -16.13
N GLY A 374 13.93 7.65 -14.87
CA GLY A 374 12.72 8.28 -14.32
C GLY A 374 12.92 9.50 -13.40
N GLU A 375 14.12 9.74 -12.86
CA GLU A 375 14.29 10.75 -11.79
C GLU A 375 14.98 12.05 -12.22
N HIS A 376 15.32 12.19 -13.50
CA HIS A 376 16.28 13.19 -13.96
C HIS A 376 15.78 14.65 -13.99
N SER A 377 14.54 14.93 -13.59
CA SER A 377 14.07 16.31 -13.38
C SER A 377 14.41 16.88 -11.99
N LYS A 378 14.87 16.07 -11.03
CA LYS A 378 15.15 16.52 -9.65
C LYS A 378 16.64 16.49 -9.26
N SER A 379 17.41 15.49 -9.70
CA SER A 379 18.81 15.32 -9.28
C SER A 379 19.80 16.34 -9.89
N GLN A 380 19.51 16.85 -11.09
CA GLN A 380 20.38 17.82 -11.77
C GLN A 380 20.50 19.17 -11.02
N LYS A 381 19.50 19.53 -10.20
CA LYS A 381 19.56 20.72 -9.32
C LYS A 381 20.41 20.52 -8.07
N GLN A 382 20.57 19.29 -7.58
CA GLN A 382 21.35 19.01 -6.37
C GLN A 382 22.86 18.97 -6.64
N ILE A 383 23.29 18.45 -7.80
CA ILE A 383 24.72 18.39 -8.17
C ILE A 383 25.25 19.79 -8.54
N GLN A 384 24.43 20.66 -9.13
CA GLN A 384 24.80 22.07 -9.34
C GLN A 384 24.92 22.86 -8.02
N GLN A 385 24.05 22.61 -7.03
CA GLN A 385 24.14 23.25 -5.71
C GLN A 385 25.37 22.83 -4.90
N ILE A 386 25.85 21.58 -5.03
CA ILE A 386 27.05 21.12 -4.31
C ILE A 386 28.33 21.78 -4.86
N ASN A 387 28.37 22.10 -6.15
CA ASN A 387 29.51 22.80 -6.76
C ASN A 387 29.49 24.31 -6.49
N GLU A 388 28.30 24.93 -6.37
CA GLU A 388 28.18 26.35 -6.00
C GLU A 388 28.50 26.60 -4.51
N ILE A 389 28.14 25.68 -3.60
CA ILE A 389 28.44 25.83 -2.15
C ILE A 389 29.94 25.81 -1.86
N LYS A 390 30.76 25.14 -2.69
CA LYS A 390 32.23 25.16 -2.55
C LYS A 390 32.89 26.45 -3.03
N GLN A 391 32.23 27.28 -3.85
CA GLN A 391 32.79 28.54 -4.35
C GLN A 391 32.39 29.77 -3.52
N VAL A 392 31.29 29.73 -2.77
CA VAL A 392 30.79 30.90 -2.02
C VAL A 392 31.47 31.11 -0.65
N LYS A 393 32.25 30.15 -0.13
CA LYS A 393 32.90 30.24 1.20
C LYS A 393 34.30 30.87 1.23
N ARG A 394 34.66 31.73 0.26
CA ARG A 394 36.00 32.33 0.17
C ARG A 394 36.11 33.85 0.31
N ASN A 395 35.03 34.59 0.56
CA ASN A 395 35.12 36.05 0.68
C ASN A 395 34.59 36.59 2.03
N LYS A 396 35.54 36.91 2.91
CA LYS A 396 35.58 37.92 3.99
C LYS A 396 36.09 37.35 5.31
N THR A 397 37.34 37.67 5.64
CA THR A 397 37.70 38.70 6.63
C THR A 397 39.22 38.78 6.73
N ASP A 398 39.75 39.99 6.57
CA ASP A 398 41.08 40.40 7.00
C ASP A 398 41.26 40.17 8.50
N ILE A 399 42.44 39.70 8.91
CA ILE A 399 43.27 40.20 10.03
C ILE A 399 44.56 39.37 10.07
N ASP A 400 45.67 40.09 10.19
CA ASP A 400 47.07 39.67 10.08
C ASP A 400 47.48 38.44 10.91
N GLN A 401 48.24 37.52 10.30
CA GLN A 401 49.33 36.77 10.93
C GLN A 401 50.24 36.06 9.90
N PRO A 402 51.51 35.74 10.26
CA PRO A 402 52.60 35.61 9.31
C PRO A 402 52.70 34.23 8.67
N LYS A 403 53.14 34.28 7.42
CA LYS A 403 53.69 33.23 6.56
C LYS A 403 54.37 32.10 7.34
N LEU A 404 53.77 30.91 7.32
CA LEU A 404 54.50 29.66 7.28
C LEU A 404 54.06 28.83 6.07
N SER A 405 55.05 28.60 5.22
CA SER A 405 55.07 27.77 4.04
C SER A 405 54.78 26.30 4.32
N ASN A 406 54.37 25.60 3.26
CA ASN A 406 54.21 24.15 3.10
C ASN A 406 52.89 23.55 3.59
N GLN A 407 51.92 23.48 2.67
CA GLN A 407 51.14 22.25 2.50
C GLN A 407 50.72 22.09 1.05
N ASN A 408 51.36 21.09 0.43
CA ASN A 408 51.15 20.48 -0.88
C ASN A 408 49.71 20.56 -1.41
N SER A 409 49.52 21.41 -2.42
CA SER A 409 48.44 21.30 -3.39
C SER A 409 48.75 20.18 -4.40
N LEU A 410 48.56 18.94 -3.94
CA LEU A 410 48.25 17.74 -4.71
C LEU A 410 46.71 17.66 -4.67
N THR A 411 45.89 17.62 -5.72
CA THR A 411 46.01 17.12 -7.10
C THR A 411 44.77 17.63 -7.84
N GLU A 412 44.92 18.55 -8.78
CA GLU A 412 43.97 18.76 -9.89
C GLU A 412 44.75 18.69 -11.21
N TYR A 413 45.72 17.78 -11.22
CA TYR A 413 46.60 17.51 -12.35
C TYR A 413 45.93 16.42 -13.18
N LYS A 414 45.29 16.81 -14.29
CA LYS A 414 44.95 15.97 -15.44
C LYS A 414 44.80 14.47 -15.12
N ALA A 415 43.70 14.09 -14.48
CA ALA A 415 43.31 12.68 -14.30
C ALA A 415 42.79 12.05 -15.62
N GLU A 416 43.40 12.41 -16.76
CA GLU A 416 43.00 12.01 -18.11
C GLU A 416 43.67 10.70 -18.57
N LYS A 417 44.51 10.04 -17.75
CA LYS A 417 45.33 8.91 -18.22
C LYS A 417 45.30 7.62 -17.43
N ASP A 418 44.67 7.57 -16.27
CA ASP A 418 44.60 6.31 -15.52
C ASP A 418 43.29 5.58 -15.82
N GLN A 419 43.11 5.20 -17.10
CA GLN A 419 42.09 4.23 -17.51
C GLN A 419 42.59 2.79 -17.44
N ASN A 420 43.81 2.55 -16.95
CA ASN A 420 44.38 1.21 -16.89
C ASN A 420 43.75 0.40 -15.76
N CYS A 421 43.63 -0.91 -15.98
CA CYS A 421 43.18 -1.89 -15.00
C CYS A 421 44.05 -1.85 -13.75
N PHE A 422 43.47 -1.67 -12.55
CA PHE A 422 44.26 -1.61 -11.32
C PHE A 422 44.93 -2.93 -10.93
N ASN A 423 44.52 -4.05 -11.56
CA ASN A 423 45.10 -5.37 -11.29
C ASN A 423 46.33 -5.65 -12.16
N CYS A 424 46.26 -5.40 -13.47
CA CYS A 424 47.39 -5.68 -14.39
C CYS A 424 48.18 -4.45 -14.83
N TYR A 425 47.65 -3.24 -14.66
CA TYR A 425 48.20 -1.96 -15.12
C TYR A 425 48.52 -1.87 -16.62
N GLN A 426 48.14 -2.88 -17.41
CA GLN A 426 48.50 -3.02 -18.83
C GLN A 426 47.33 -2.75 -19.79
N ASN A 427 46.11 -3.13 -19.42
CA ASN A 427 44.93 -3.07 -20.29
C ASN A 427 43.90 -2.07 -19.76
N ASP A 428 43.00 -1.59 -20.62
CA ASP A 428 41.95 -0.63 -20.26
C ASP A 428 40.88 -1.22 -19.32
N SER A 429 40.44 -0.39 -18.37
CA SER A 429 39.41 -0.65 -17.35
C SER A 429 38.01 -0.59 -17.95
N CYS A 430 37.59 -1.68 -18.59
CA CYS A 430 36.31 -1.77 -19.31
C CYS A 430 35.35 -2.84 -18.76
N ALA A 431 35.60 -3.40 -17.58
CA ALA A 431 34.75 -4.40 -16.94
C ALA A 431 34.12 -3.89 -15.63
N VAL A 432 32.85 -4.24 -15.41
CA VAL A 432 32.09 -3.96 -14.18
C VAL A 432 31.44 -5.24 -13.67
N TYR A 433 31.48 -5.44 -12.35
CA TYR A 433 30.82 -6.54 -11.66
C TYR A 433 29.39 -6.18 -11.25
N MET A 434 28.41 -6.94 -11.72
CA MET A 434 27.00 -6.77 -11.35
C MET A 434 26.58 -7.80 -10.28
N PRO A 435 25.69 -7.44 -9.34
CA PRO A 435 24.97 -6.17 -9.24
C PRO A 435 25.72 -5.09 -8.44
N CYS A 436 26.93 -5.39 -7.95
CA CYS A 436 27.59 -4.51 -6.98
C CYS A 436 28.12 -3.19 -7.56
N GLY A 437 28.30 -3.09 -8.88
CA GLY A 437 28.74 -1.87 -9.57
C GLY A 437 30.24 -1.59 -9.50
N HIS A 438 31.06 -2.46 -8.90
CA HIS A 438 32.51 -2.24 -8.84
C HIS A 438 33.17 -2.56 -10.18
N GLY A 439 34.00 -1.63 -10.67
CA GLY A 439 34.75 -1.75 -11.93
C GLY A 439 36.24 -1.45 -11.75
N GLY A 440 36.88 -0.83 -12.76
CA GLY A 440 38.32 -0.54 -12.74
C GLY A 440 39.21 -1.72 -13.17
N LEU A 441 38.61 -2.75 -13.76
CA LEU A 441 39.29 -3.96 -14.22
C LEU A 441 39.20 -4.06 -15.74
N CYS A 442 40.21 -4.64 -16.38
CA CYS A 442 40.07 -5.12 -17.75
C CYS A 442 39.26 -6.42 -17.75
N ILE A 443 38.68 -6.75 -18.91
CA ILE A 443 37.84 -7.93 -19.10
C ILE A 443 38.55 -9.20 -18.64
N LYS A 444 39.80 -9.42 -19.08
CA LYS A 444 40.57 -10.62 -18.78
C LYS A 444 40.71 -10.85 -17.26
N CYS A 445 41.18 -9.85 -16.52
CA CYS A 445 41.32 -9.94 -15.06
C CYS A 445 39.97 -10.17 -14.38
N ALA A 446 38.92 -9.48 -14.83
CA ALA A 446 37.60 -9.61 -14.23
C ALA A 446 37.01 -11.02 -14.43
N THR A 447 37.15 -11.59 -15.63
CA THR A 447 36.64 -12.93 -15.98
C THR A 447 37.45 -14.06 -15.35
N GLU A 448 38.77 -13.94 -15.25
CA GLU A 448 39.61 -14.94 -14.58
C GLU A 448 39.24 -15.05 -13.10
N TRP A 449 39.15 -13.91 -12.41
CA TRP A 449 38.74 -13.86 -11.01
C TRP A 449 37.31 -14.37 -10.80
N PHE A 450 36.37 -13.97 -11.66
CA PHE A 450 34.99 -14.45 -11.61
C PHE A 450 34.93 -15.98 -11.76
N THR A 451 35.69 -16.55 -12.68
CA THR A 451 35.76 -18.00 -12.91
C THR A 451 36.28 -18.75 -11.68
N GLU A 452 37.23 -18.17 -10.94
CA GLU A 452 37.82 -18.79 -9.76
C GLU A 452 36.96 -18.63 -8.50
N LYS A 453 36.44 -17.43 -8.23
CA LYS A 453 35.82 -17.09 -6.93
C LYS A 453 34.33 -16.76 -6.97
N GLN A 454 33.78 -16.38 -8.13
CA GLN A 454 32.39 -15.93 -8.28
C GLN A 454 32.00 -14.76 -7.34
N GLU A 455 32.98 -13.95 -6.92
CA GLU A 455 32.80 -12.79 -6.05
C GLU A 455 33.57 -11.58 -6.58
N CYS A 456 33.20 -10.38 -6.14
CA CYS A 456 33.81 -9.14 -6.58
C CYS A 456 35.20 -8.98 -5.95
N LEU A 457 36.22 -8.66 -6.76
CA LEU A 457 37.59 -8.45 -6.29
C LEU A 457 37.70 -7.31 -5.25
N ILE A 458 36.81 -6.31 -5.30
CA ILE A 458 36.86 -5.12 -4.42
C ILE A 458 36.05 -5.34 -3.14
N CYS A 459 34.77 -5.72 -3.26
CA CYS A 459 33.86 -5.79 -2.09
C CYS A 459 33.53 -7.21 -1.63
N ARG A 460 34.04 -8.25 -2.30
CA ARG A 460 33.77 -9.68 -2.02
C ARG A 460 32.29 -10.08 -1.98
N LYS A 461 31.41 -9.23 -2.53
CA LYS A 461 30.01 -9.60 -2.74
C LYS A 461 29.92 -10.57 -3.92
N PRO A 462 28.98 -11.53 -3.90
CA PRO A 462 28.75 -12.44 -5.02
C PRO A 462 28.46 -11.65 -6.31
N VAL A 463 29.05 -12.11 -7.40
CA VAL A 463 28.88 -11.51 -8.73
C VAL A 463 27.92 -12.37 -9.53
N GLU A 464 26.92 -11.75 -10.13
CA GLU A 464 25.99 -12.43 -11.04
C GLU A 464 26.49 -12.41 -12.48
N SER A 465 27.12 -11.31 -12.88
CA SER A 465 27.68 -11.17 -14.23
C SER A 465 28.81 -10.16 -14.30
N VAL A 466 29.67 -10.36 -15.29
CA VAL A 466 30.74 -9.43 -15.67
C VAL A 466 30.32 -8.77 -16.97
N VAL A 467 30.13 -7.45 -16.93
CA VAL A 467 29.68 -6.68 -18.08
C VAL A 467 30.82 -5.84 -18.65
N LYS A 468 30.85 -5.72 -19.98
CA LYS A 468 31.74 -4.81 -20.69
C LYS A 468 31.07 -3.45 -20.84
N VAL A 469 31.76 -2.40 -20.44
CA VAL A 469 31.28 -1.01 -20.54
C VAL A 469 32.12 -0.19 -21.51
N ILE A 470 31.48 0.76 -22.19
CA ILE A 470 32.13 1.77 -23.04
C ILE A 470 31.69 3.16 -22.58
N GLU A 471 32.63 4.10 -22.49
CA GLU A 471 32.34 5.50 -22.14
C GLU A 471 31.46 6.14 -23.23
N SER A 472 30.32 6.69 -22.83
CA SER A 472 29.35 7.33 -23.73
C SER A 472 29.38 8.84 -23.59
N ASN A 473 29.28 9.35 -22.35
CA ASN A 473 29.46 10.76 -22.01
C ASN A 473 30.38 10.89 -20.78
N SER A 474 30.72 12.12 -20.38
CA SER A 474 31.70 12.43 -19.32
C SER A 474 31.54 11.62 -18.01
N ASN A 475 30.30 11.28 -17.62
CA ASN A 475 30.01 10.48 -16.42
C ASN A 475 29.11 9.25 -16.68
N THR A 476 28.80 8.91 -17.93
CA THR A 476 27.92 7.76 -18.23
C THR A 476 28.63 6.75 -19.12
N VAL A 477 28.48 5.48 -18.75
CA VAL A 477 28.98 4.35 -19.53
C VAL A 477 27.82 3.47 -19.98
N GLN A 478 27.93 2.94 -21.19
CA GLN A 478 26.95 2.04 -21.76
C GLN A 478 27.41 0.59 -21.56
N ILE A 479 26.48 -0.29 -21.16
CA ILE A 479 26.74 -1.73 -21.14
C ILE A 479 26.62 -2.25 -22.57
N VAL A 480 27.70 -2.82 -23.09
CA VAL A 480 27.79 -3.25 -24.50
C VAL A 480 27.76 -4.75 -24.63
N ASP A 481 28.21 -5.48 -23.60
CA ASP A 481 28.18 -6.94 -23.62
C ASP A 481 28.17 -7.56 -22.21
N VAL A 482 27.67 -8.79 -22.09
CA VAL A 482 27.89 -9.66 -20.91
C VAL A 482 28.99 -10.66 -21.25
N VAL A 483 30.13 -10.54 -20.58
CA VAL A 483 31.31 -11.36 -20.90
C VAL A 483 31.34 -12.67 -20.12
N ALA A 484 30.84 -12.69 -18.89
CA ALA A 484 30.71 -13.89 -18.07
C ALA A 484 29.47 -13.81 -17.16
N PHE A 485 28.85 -14.96 -16.88
CA PHE A 485 27.66 -15.12 -16.05
C PHE A 485 27.52 -16.57 -15.55
#